data_AF-A2FUT7-F1
#
_entry.id   AF-A2FUT7-F1
#
_cell.length_a   1.000
_cell.length_b   1.000
_cell.length_c   1.000
_cell.angle_alpha   90.00
_cell.angle_beta   90.00
_cell.angle_gamma   90.00
#
_symmetry.space_group_name_H-M   'P 1'
#
loop_
_entity.id
_entity.type
_entity.pdbx_description
1 polymer ?
#
loop_
_entity_poly.entity_id
_entity_poly.type
_entity_poly.pdbx_seq_one_letter_code
_entity_poly.pdbx_strand_id
1 'polypeptide(L)'
;MDDASIVLQNFDKEVECRCSFIRSHSENLSINMLSALDLALMGIPEPVRKMSVKTLMTQYDGDIIKASNAFEQNENEDKTQLQNQNQKRKGYQARFPRTPTTDLTSPYGHPVKTTKKAQQK
;
A
#
# COMPACT_ATOMS: atom_id res chain seq x y z
N MET A 1 -45.31 56.85 13.63
CA MET A 1 -44.59 56.34 14.82
C MET A 1 -44.86 54.87 14.83
N ASP A 2 -43.91 54.05 14.41
CA ASP A 2 -44.09 52.61 14.44
C ASP A 2 -44.27 52.16 15.90
N ASP A 3 -45.20 51.24 16.12
CA ASP A 3 -45.42 50.66 17.44
C ASP A 3 -44.12 49.96 17.88
N ALA A 4 -43.59 50.32 19.05
CA ALA A 4 -42.36 49.78 19.59
C ALA A 4 -42.38 48.24 19.65
N SER A 5 -43.56 47.64 19.81
CA SER A 5 -43.78 46.19 19.77
C SER A 5 -43.40 45.58 18.40
N ILE A 6 -43.76 46.25 17.30
CA ILE A 6 -43.46 45.79 15.93
C ILE A 6 -41.96 45.90 15.65
N VAL A 7 -41.34 46.99 16.11
CA VAL A 7 -39.89 47.21 15.96
C VAL A 7 -39.10 46.12 16.67
N LEU A 8 -39.48 45.78 17.91
CA LEU A 8 -38.86 44.70 18.68
C LEU A 8 -39.02 43.33 18.00
N GLN A 9 -40.22 43.00 17.53
CA GLN A 9 -40.45 41.73 16.82
C GLN A 9 -39.63 41.61 15.53
N ASN A 10 -39.45 42.70 14.80
CA ASN A 10 -38.62 42.71 13.59
C ASN A 10 -37.13 42.53 13.94
N PHE A 11 -36.68 43.15 15.03
CA PHE A 11 -35.31 42.97 15.52
C PHE A 11 -35.04 41.52 15.94
N ASP A 12 -35.93 40.92 16.73
CA ASP A 12 -35.78 39.52 17.17
C ASP A 12 -35.69 38.56 15.98
N LYS A 13 -36.56 38.75 14.98
CA LYS A 13 -36.51 37.97 13.73
C LYS A 13 -35.20 38.16 12.98
N GLU A 14 -34.69 39.38 12.89
CA GLU A 14 -33.43 39.65 12.20
C GLU A 14 -32.26 39.00 12.94
N VAL A 15 -32.22 39.09 14.27
CA VAL A 15 -31.21 38.43 15.10
C VAL A 15 -31.25 36.93 14.90
N GLU A 16 -32.44 36.32 14.92
CA GLU A 16 -32.61 34.88 14.66
C GLU A 16 -32.11 34.50 13.27
N CYS A 17 -32.50 35.26 12.23
CA CYS A 17 -32.04 35.05 10.86
C CYS A 17 -30.51 35.10 10.76
N ARG A 18 -29.88 36.12 11.36
CA ARG A 18 -28.42 36.28 11.33
C ARG A 18 -27.72 35.14 12.08
N CYS A 19 -28.25 34.72 13.23
CA CYS A 19 -27.69 33.60 13.98
C CYS A 19 -27.75 32.29 13.17
N SER A 20 -28.88 32.03 12.52
CA SER A 20 -29.07 30.86 11.65
C SER A 20 -28.14 30.91 10.44
N PHE A 21 -28.01 32.07 9.81
CA PHE A 21 -27.09 32.28 8.69
C PHE A 21 -25.63 32.05 9.09
N ILE A 22 -25.19 32.63 10.21
CA ILE A 22 -23.80 32.46 10.70
C ILE A 22 -23.51 30.98 10.94
N ARG A 23 -24.43 30.26 11.60
CA ARG A 23 -24.27 28.83 11.88
C ARG A 23 -24.12 28.02 10.59
N SER A 24 -25.09 28.11 9.69
CA SER A 24 -25.07 27.37 8.43
C SER A 24 -23.89 27.75 7.55
N HIS A 25 -23.50 29.02 7.51
CA HIS A 25 -22.33 29.47 6.77
C HIS A 25 -21.03 28.89 7.34
N SER A 26 -20.88 28.86 8.67
CA SER A 26 -19.71 28.30 9.32
C SER A 26 -19.58 26.79 9.08
N GLU A 27 -20.70 26.06 9.12
CA GLU A 27 -20.74 24.62 8.82
C GLU A 27 -20.33 24.38 7.36
N ASN A 28 -20.90 25.11 6.41
CA ASN A 28 -20.56 25.00 5.00
C ASN A 28 -19.09 25.33 4.71
N LEU A 29 -18.55 26.38 5.35
CA LEU A 29 -17.15 26.73 5.21
C LEU A 29 -16.24 25.58 5.69
N SER A 30 -16.56 24.98 6.84
CA SER A 30 -15.81 23.84 7.37
C SER A 30 -15.82 22.63 6.43
N ILE A 31 -16.99 22.32 5.87
CA ILE A 31 -17.17 21.21 4.91
C ILE A 31 -16.35 21.46 3.64
N ASN A 32 -16.37 22.69 3.12
CA ASN A 32 -15.62 23.06 1.93
C ASN A 32 -14.10 22.95 2.18
N MET A 33 -13.64 23.38 3.35
CA MET A 33 -12.22 23.25 3.73
C MET A 33 -11.80 21.78 3.85
N LEU A 34 -12.61 20.93 4.49
CA LEU A 34 -12.35 19.50 4.58
C LEU A 34 -12.30 18.85 3.19
N SER A 35 -13.27 19.16 2.33
CA SER A 35 -13.32 18.65 0.96
C SER A 35 -12.11 19.07 0.14
N ALA A 36 -11.64 20.32 0.30
CA ALA A 36 -10.44 20.80 -0.37
C ALA A 36 -9.17 20.06 0.08
N LEU A 37 -9.07 19.77 1.38
CA LEU A 37 -7.96 18.97 1.92
C LEU A 37 -8.00 17.54 1.40
N ASP A 38 -9.18 16.89 1.37
CA ASP A 38 -9.33 15.54 0.83
C ASP A 38 -8.91 15.45 -0.64
N LEU A 39 -9.32 16.44 -1.46
CA LEU A 39 -8.91 16.53 -2.86
C LEU A 39 -7.39 16.71 -3.01
N ALA A 40 -6.76 17.53 -2.17
CA ALA A 40 -5.31 17.67 -2.17
C ALA A 40 -4.61 16.35 -1.80
N LEU A 41 -5.17 15.61 -0.84
CA LEU A 41 -4.65 14.33 -0.36
C LEU A 41 -4.77 13.22 -1.41
N MET A 42 -5.78 13.26 -2.27
CA MET A 42 -5.90 12.37 -3.43
C MET A 42 -4.77 12.54 -4.44
N GLY A 43 -4.21 13.76 -4.55
CA GLY A 43 -3.07 14.04 -5.43
C GLY A 43 -1.72 13.52 -4.92
N ILE A 44 -1.65 13.05 -3.67
CA ILE A 44 -0.41 12.57 -3.06
C ILE A 44 -0.31 11.05 -3.22
N PRO A 45 0.78 10.52 -3.83
CA PRO A 45 1.00 9.09 -3.92
C PRO A 45 1.04 8.41 -2.54
N GLU A 46 0.46 7.21 -2.45
CA GLU A 46 0.36 6.45 -1.20
C GLU A 46 1.69 6.25 -0.45
N PRO A 47 2.85 5.99 -1.11
CA PRO A 47 4.12 5.89 -0.41
C PRO A 47 4.53 7.19 0.28
N VAL A 48 4.24 8.33 -0.36
CA VAL A 48 4.54 9.66 0.19
C VAL A 48 3.57 10.00 1.34
N ARG A 49 2.31 9.55 1.28
CA ARG A 49 1.35 9.72 2.39
C ARG A 49 1.77 9.03 3.68
N LYS A 50 2.51 7.93 3.58
CA LYS A 50 3.05 7.18 4.72
C LYS A 50 4.35 7.77 5.25
N MET A 51 4.96 8.70 4.53
CA MET A 51 6.20 9.36 4.93
C MET A 51 5.91 10.43 5.98
N SER A 52 6.80 10.56 6.97
CA SER A 52 6.70 11.68 7.91
C SER A 52 6.93 13.01 7.18
N VAL A 53 6.16 14.04 7.52
CA VAL A 53 6.35 15.38 6.95
C VAL A 53 7.77 15.88 7.16
N LYS A 54 8.39 15.58 8.32
CA LYS A 54 9.79 15.93 8.59
C LYS A 54 10.74 15.31 7.56
N THR A 55 10.56 14.04 7.22
CA THR A 55 11.37 13.34 6.21
C THR A 55 11.15 13.96 4.83
N LEU A 56 9.90 14.20 4.44
CA LEU A 56 9.56 14.83 3.17
C LEU A 56 10.25 16.20 3.01
N MET A 57 10.23 17.01 4.06
CA MET A 57 10.82 18.35 4.04
C MET A 57 12.35 18.32 4.07
N THR A 58 12.96 17.41 4.82
CA THR A 58 14.42 17.41 5.02
C THR A 58 15.20 16.66 3.95
N GLN A 59 14.63 15.59 3.37
CA GLN A 59 15.32 14.76 2.38
C GLN A 59 14.90 15.06 0.94
N TYR A 60 13.69 15.59 0.76
CA TYR A 60 13.09 15.81 -0.55
C TYR A 60 12.64 17.27 -0.76
N ASP A 61 12.94 18.18 0.18
CA ASP A 61 12.60 19.61 0.10
C ASP A 61 11.11 19.89 -0.11
N GLY A 62 10.24 18.96 0.32
CA GLY A 62 8.80 19.04 0.07
C GLY A 62 8.36 18.55 -1.31
N ASP A 63 9.26 18.10 -2.17
CA ASP A 63 8.94 17.60 -3.51
C ASP A 63 8.36 16.18 -3.46
N ILE A 64 7.04 16.11 -3.66
CA ILE A 64 6.25 14.88 -3.65
C ILE A 64 6.67 13.92 -4.78
N ILE A 65 7.01 14.45 -5.96
CA ILE A 65 7.37 13.62 -7.13
C ILE A 65 8.74 13.00 -6.90
N LYS A 66 9.71 13.78 -6.42
CA LYS A 66 11.04 13.29 -6.03
C LYS A 66 10.95 12.22 -4.94
N ALA A 67 10.13 12.44 -3.92
CA ALA A 67 9.90 11.48 -2.85
C ALA A 67 9.23 10.19 -3.35
N SER A 68 8.26 10.30 -4.25
CA SER A 68 7.58 9.16 -4.85
C SER A 68 8.54 8.29 -5.67
N ASN A 69 9.33 8.91 -6.55
CA ASN A 69 10.27 8.19 -7.42
C ASN A 69 11.36 7.46 -6.61
N ALA A 70 11.82 8.05 -5.51
CA ALA A 70 12.79 7.42 -4.63
C ALA A 70 12.24 6.14 -3.98
N PHE A 71 10.93 6.08 -3.70
CA PHE A 71 10.30 4.88 -3.14
C PHE A 71 10.23 3.75 -4.17
N GLU A 72 9.90 4.07 -5.43
CA GLU A 72 9.84 3.09 -6.53
C GLU A 72 11.21 2.45 -6.82
N GLN A 73 12.30 3.20 -6.66
CA GLN A 73 13.65 2.69 -6.84
C GLN A 73 14.02 1.66 -5.76
N ASN A 74 13.71 1.95 -4.49
CA ASN A 74 14.03 1.06 -3.38
C ASN A 74 13.24 -0.27 -3.42
N GLU A 75 11.96 -0.26 -3.79
CA GLU A 75 11.18 -1.51 -3.95
C GLU A 75 11.76 -2.44 -5.02
N ASN A 76 12.29 -1.87 -6.11
CA ASN A 76 12.86 -2.65 -7.21
C ASN A 76 14.20 -3.27 -6.81
N GLU A 77 15.01 -2.59 -6.01
CA GLU A 77 16.27 -3.12 -5.48
C GLU A 77 16.03 -4.29 -4.51
N ASP A 78 15.06 -4.16 -3.60
CA ASP A 78 14.73 -5.22 -2.64
C ASP A 78 14.17 -6.49 -3.31
N LYS A 79 13.30 -6.34 -4.31
CA LYS A 79 12.77 -7.47 -5.09
C LYS A 79 13.89 -8.20 -5.86
N THR A 80 14.85 -7.45 -6.40
CA THR A 80 15.99 -8.03 -7.14
C THR A 80 16.93 -8.80 -6.22
N GLN A 81 17.15 -8.33 -4.98
CA GLN A 81 17.95 -9.05 -3.99
C GLN A 81 17.30 -10.35 -3.50
N LEU A 82 15.98 -10.35 -3.28
CA LEU A 82 15.22 -11.55 -2.91
C LEU A 82 15.22 -12.64 -3.99
N GLN A 83 15.16 -12.27 -5.28
CA GLN A 83 15.33 -13.25 -6.37
C GLN A 83 16.73 -13.85 -6.39
N ASN A 84 17.77 -13.03 -6.22
CA ASN A 84 19.15 -13.50 -6.23
C ASN A 84 19.50 -14.42 -5.04
N GLN A 85 18.90 -14.21 -3.86
CA GLN A 85 19.05 -15.13 -2.72
C GLN A 85 18.36 -16.48 -2.97
N ASN A 86 17.17 -16.49 -3.60
CA ASN A 86 16.44 -17.72 -3.89
C ASN A 86 17.11 -18.59 -4.97
N GLN A 87 17.87 -17.99 -5.89
CA GLN A 87 18.67 -18.74 -6.87
C GLN A 87 19.88 -19.44 -6.24
N LYS A 88 20.54 -18.83 -5.23
CA LYS A 88 21.70 -19.44 -4.55
C LYS A 88 21.35 -20.67 -3.69
N ARG A 89 20.08 -20.88 -3.32
CA ARG A 89 19.64 -22.04 -2.51
C ARG A 89 19.26 -23.28 -3.33
N LYS A 90 19.15 -23.19 -4.67
CA LYS A 90 18.81 -24.33 -5.55
C LYS A 90 20.00 -25.22 -5.95
N GLY A 91 21.03 -25.33 -5.10
CA GLY A 91 22.26 -26.07 -5.40
C GLY A 91 22.63 -27.20 -4.44
N TYR A 92 22.01 -27.31 -3.26
CA TYR A 92 22.33 -28.38 -2.30
C TYR A 92 21.43 -29.59 -2.54
N GLN A 93 21.85 -30.46 -3.45
CA GLN A 93 21.39 -31.85 -3.49
C GLN A 93 21.95 -32.55 -2.25
N ALA A 94 21.08 -32.93 -1.31
CA ALA A 94 21.45 -33.76 -0.17
C ALA A 94 21.97 -35.11 -0.70
N ARG A 95 23.26 -35.39 -0.48
CA ARG A 95 23.88 -36.66 -0.83
C ARG A 95 23.35 -37.72 0.14
N PHE A 96 22.40 -38.54 -0.31
CA PHE A 96 21.90 -39.66 0.48
C PHE A 96 23.05 -40.63 0.79
N PRO A 97 23.17 -41.14 2.03
CA PRO A 97 24.17 -42.14 2.37
C PRO A 97 23.91 -43.43 1.58
N ARG A 98 24.93 -43.95 0.90
CA ARG A 98 24.88 -45.28 0.28
C ARG A 98 24.91 -46.33 1.38
N THR A 99 23.83 -47.08 1.53
CA THR A 99 23.80 -48.29 2.35
C THR A 99 24.54 -49.43 1.63
N PRO A 100 25.36 -50.23 2.32
CA PRO A 100 26.05 -51.36 1.72
C PRO A 100 25.09 -52.50 1.40
N THR A 101 25.22 -53.04 0.18
CA THR A 101 24.53 -54.24 -0.29
C THR A 101 25.10 -55.46 0.40
N THR A 102 24.27 -56.21 1.14
CA THR A 102 24.55 -57.60 1.48
C THR A 102 23.65 -58.50 0.64
N ASP A 103 24.29 -59.20 -0.29
CA ASP A 103 23.73 -60.34 -1.01
C ASP A 103 23.35 -61.45 -0.03
N LEU A 104 22.11 -61.93 -0.12
CA LEU A 104 21.69 -63.25 0.30
C LEU A 104 20.62 -63.74 -0.69
N THR A 105 21.08 -64.62 -1.58
CA THR A 105 20.34 -65.46 -2.53
C THR A 105 19.15 -66.16 -1.85
N SER A 106 17.92 -66.11 -2.37
CA SER A 106 17.31 -67.14 -3.24
C SER A 106 15.75 -67.05 -3.14
N PRO A 107 14.94 -67.74 -3.96
CA PRO A 107 14.77 -67.69 -5.42
C PRO A 107 13.31 -67.33 -5.80
N TYR A 108 13.01 -67.30 -7.11
CA TYR A 108 11.72 -67.07 -7.80
C TYR A 108 11.49 -65.66 -8.36
N GLY A 109 11.60 -65.56 -9.70
CA GLY A 109 10.84 -64.59 -10.52
C GLY A 109 11.64 -63.65 -11.43
N HIS A 110 12.26 -64.19 -12.50
CA HIS A 110 12.67 -63.44 -13.71
C HIS A 110 11.44 -62.93 -14.52
N PRO A 111 11.59 -62.09 -15.58
CA PRO A 111 12.68 -61.19 -15.95
C PRO A 111 12.24 -59.74 -16.25
N VAL A 112 13.26 -58.91 -16.31
CA VAL A 112 13.36 -57.53 -16.81
C VAL A 112 12.69 -57.32 -18.19
N LYS A 113 11.99 -56.19 -18.35
CA LYS A 113 11.94 -55.47 -19.64
C LYS A 113 12.45 -54.04 -19.46
N THR A 114 13.58 -53.79 -20.11
CA THR A 114 14.21 -52.50 -20.37
C THR A 114 13.53 -51.77 -21.53
N THR A 115 13.41 -50.44 -21.46
CA THR A 115 13.60 -49.46 -22.55
C THR A 115 13.61 -48.06 -21.92
N LYS A 116 14.73 -47.32 -21.81
CA LYS A 116 15.42 -46.45 -22.80
C LYS A 116 14.53 -45.43 -23.57
N LYS A 117 14.78 -44.15 -23.26
CA LYS A 117 14.92 -42.92 -24.09
C LYS A 117 13.88 -42.56 -25.18
N ALA A 118 13.38 -41.32 -25.13
CA ALA A 118 13.68 -40.16 -26.02
C ALA A 118 12.62 -39.06 -25.75
N GLN A 119 12.91 -37.81 -25.40
CA GLN A 119 13.54 -36.70 -26.14
C GLN A 119 12.64 -36.09 -27.25
N GLN A 120 12.24 -34.83 -27.03
CA GLN A 120 11.97 -33.72 -27.98
C GLN A 120 11.24 -34.03 -29.29
N LYS A 121 10.10 -33.37 -29.53
CA LYS A 121 10.05 -32.03 -30.13
C LYS A 121 8.69 -31.38 -29.89
#